data_AF-X0WQJ1-F1
#
_entry.id   AF-X0WQJ1-F1
#
_cell.length_a   1.000
_cell.length_b   1.000
_cell.length_c   1.000
_cell.angle_alpha   90.00
_cell.angle_beta   90.00
_cell.angle_gamma   90.00
#
_symmetry.space_group_name_H-M   'P 1'
#
loop_
_entity.id
_entity.type
_entity.pdbx_description
1 polymer ?
#
loop_
_entity_poly.entity_id
_entity_poly.type
_entity_poly.pdbx_seq_one_letter_code
_entity_poly.pdbx_strand_id
1 'polypeptide(L)' 'RQSHEMGHPSEAVDQQKQRRLTCLAVTFLKRHGLLERPARFDVIAVTWPSGKWFPAIEHIQNAFEAVGKWEFYS' A
#
# COMPACT_ATOMS: atom_id res chain seq x y z
N ARG A 1 3.56 -12.78 16.43
CA ARG A 1 3.94 -13.96 15.63
C ARG A 1 4.87 -13.46 14.52
N GLN A 2 6.17 -13.72 14.63
CA GLN A 2 7.12 -13.45 13.54
C GLN A 2 7.21 -14.73 12.72
N SER A 3 6.50 -14.76 11.61
CA SER A 3 6.63 -15.81 10.62
C SER A 3 7.43 -15.22 9.47
N HIS A 4 8.67 -15.69 9.32
CA HIS A 4 9.59 -15.41 8.21
C HIS A 4 9.12 -16.07 6.89
N GLU A 5 7.80 -16.25 6.70
CA GLU A 5 7.18 -16.99 5.58
C GLU A 5 6.07 -16.21 4.86
N MET A 6 5.70 -15.01 5.32
CA MET A 6 5.02 -14.08 4.42
C MET A 6 6.13 -13.45 3.59
N GLY A 7 6.11 -13.67 2.27
CA GLY A 7 7.17 -13.23 1.36
C GLY A 7 7.35 -11.72 1.35
N HIS A 8 7.96 -11.17 0.29
CA HIS A 8 8.41 -9.77 0.30
C HIS A 8 7.29 -8.83 0.81
N PRO A 9 7.56 -7.81 1.63
CA PRO A 9 6.51 -6.94 2.19
C PRO A 9 5.51 -6.34 1.19
N SER A 10 5.91 -6.25 -0.09
CA SER A 10 5.01 -5.96 -1.22
C SER A 10 3.94 -7.05 -1.46
N GLU A 11 4.27 -8.32 -1.25
CA GLU A 11 3.37 -9.49 -1.28
C GLU A 11 2.36 -9.48 -0.12
N ALA A 12 2.66 -8.80 1.00
CA ALA A 12 1.71 -8.60 2.09
C ALA A 12 0.58 -7.60 1.74
N VAL A 13 0.68 -6.93 0.59
CA VAL A 13 -0.40 -6.15 -0.01
C VAL A 13 -1.03 -6.95 -1.15
N ASP A 14 -1.81 -7.95 -0.76
CA ASP A 14 -2.56 -8.78 -1.71
C ASP A 14 -3.55 -7.97 -2.56
N GLN A 15 -4.05 -8.58 -3.64
CA GLN A 15 -4.96 -7.92 -4.57
C GLN A 15 -6.24 -7.40 -3.90
N GLN A 16 -6.75 -8.08 -2.86
CA GLN A 16 -7.94 -7.65 -2.13
C GLN A 16 -7.67 -6.35 -1.34
N LYS A 17 -6.51 -6.27 -0.69
CA LYS A 17 -6.06 -5.08 0.04
C LYS A 17 -5.79 -3.92 -0.92
N GLN A 18 -5.18 -4.18 -2.07
CA GLN A 18 -4.97 -3.16 -3.12
C GLN A 18 -6.29 -2.53 -3.58
N ARG A 19 -7.33 -3.34 -3.84
CA ARG A 19 -8.67 -2.83 -4.22
C ARG A 19 -9.29 -1.97 -3.14
N ARG A 20 -9.24 -2.43 -1.88
CA ARG A 20 -9.77 -1.66 -0.75
C ARG A 20 -9.04 -0.32 -0.57
N LEU A 21 -7.72 -0.33 -0.64
CA LEU A 21 -6.90 0.88 -0.55
C LEU A 21 -7.16 1.84 -1.71
N THR A 22 -7.34 1.31 -2.92
CA THR A 22 -7.69 2.13 -4.10
C THR A 22 -9.02 2.84 -3.89
N CYS A 23 -10.06 2.12 -3.47
CA CYS A 23 -11.37 2.71 -3.19
C CYS A 23 -11.30 3.80 -2.10
N LEU A 24 -10.61 3.52 -0.99
CA LEU A 24 -10.39 4.48 0.09
C LEU A 24 -9.66 5.73 -0.37
N ALA A 25 -8.61 5.58 -1.18
CA ALA A 25 -7.86 6.70 -1.73
C ALA A 25 -8.74 7.57 -2.65
N VAL A 26 -9.56 6.96 -3.51
CA VAL A 26 -10.50 7.71 -4.37
C VAL A 26 -11.47 8.53 -3.53
N THR A 27 -12.08 7.94 -2.49
CA THR A 27 -12.99 8.65 -1.58
C THR A 27 -12.28 9.81 -0.89
N PHE A 28 -11.06 9.59 -0.40
CA PHE A 28 -10.25 10.63 0.23
C PHE A 28 -9.94 11.78 -0.74
N LEU A 29 -9.41 11.47 -1.93
CA LEU A 29 -9.06 12.46 -2.94
C LEU A 29 -10.29 13.25 -3.42
N LYS A 30 -11.43 12.60 -3.62
CA LYS A 30 -12.71 13.25 -3.92
C LYS A 30 -13.10 14.24 -2.83
N ARG A 31 -13.09 13.81 -1.57
CA ARG A 31 -13.49 14.65 -0.42
C ARG A 31 -12.60 15.88 -0.25
N HIS A 32 -11.33 15.79 -0.64
CA HIS A 32 -10.36 16.87 -0.51
C HIS A 32 -10.11 17.66 -1.80
N GLY A 33 -10.82 17.37 -2.90
CA GLY A 33 -10.63 18.07 -4.18
C GLY A 33 -9.26 17.82 -4.83
N LEU A 34 -8.68 16.64 -4.62
CA LEU A 34 -7.32 16.28 -5.05
C LEU A 34 -7.28 15.26 -6.19
N LEU A 35 -8.38 15.02 -6.90
CA LEU A 35 -8.43 14.03 -7.98
C LEU A 35 -7.45 14.31 -9.13
N GLU A 36 -7.20 15.59 -9.43
CA GLU A 36 -6.27 16.02 -10.50
C GLU A 36 -4.81 16.07 -10.03
N ARG A 37 -4.51 15.60 -8.81
CA ARG A 37 -3.16 15.56 -8.26
C ARG A 37 -2.56 14.16 -8.45
N PRO A 38 -1.27 14.05 -8.80
CA PRO A 38 -0.57 12.77 -8.80
C PRO A 38 -0.69 12.09 -7.42
N ALA A 39 -1.13 10.84 -7.42
CA ALA A 39 -1.23 9.99 -6.24
C ALA A 39 -0.55 8.65 -6.52
N ARG A 40 0.07 8.07 -5.49
CA ARG A 40 0.75 6.76 -5.57
C ARG A 40 0.53 5.97 -4.30
N PHE A 41 0.68 4.65 -4.39
CA PHE A 41 0.64 3.76 -3.24
C PHE A 41 2.05 3.29 -2.91
N ASP A 42 2.58 3.75 -1.78
CA ASP A 42 3.89 3.31 -1.28
C ASP A 42 3.70 2.25 -0.18
N VAL A 43 4.65 1.33 -0.07
CA VAL A 43 4.71 0.32 1.01
C VAL A 43 5.98 0.52 1.82
N ILE A 44 5.82 0.65 3.15
CA ILE A 44 6.95 0.63 4.08
C ILE A 44 7.05 -0.75 4.69
N ALA A 45 8.10 -1.46 4.29
CA ALA A 45 8.52 -2.72 4.88
C ALA A 45 9.23 -2.45 6.21
N VAL A 46 8.78 -3.07 7.29
CA VAL A 46 9.45 -3.01 8.59
C VAL A 46 9.73 -4.43 9.04
N THR A 47 11.01 -4.81 9.08
CA THR A 47 11.45 -6.14 9.49
C THR A 47 12.35 -6.04 10.72
N TRP A 48 12.28 -7.02 11.62
CA TRP A 48 13.19 -7.14 12.77
C TRP A 48 14.08 -8.37 12.58
N PRO A 49 15.28 -8.20 12.01
CA PRO A 49 16.26 -9.27 11.94
C PRO A 49 16.66 -9.73 13.35
N SER A 50 16.88 -11.03 13.52
CA SER A 50 17.37 -11.58 14.78
C SER A 50 18.69 -10.91 15.19
N GLY A 51 18.78 -10.55 16.47
CA GLY A 51 19.97 -9.89 17.03
C GLY A 51 20.10 -8.38 16.74
N LYS A 52 19.15 -7.76 16.03
CA LYS A 52 19.13 -6.30 15.86
C LYS A 52 18.13 -5.62 16.79
N TRP A 53 18.59 -4.54 17.42
CA TRP A 53 17.75 -3.66 18.25
C TRP A 53 16.87 -2.73 17.43
N PHE A 54 17.32 -2.37 16.22
CA PHE A 54 16.59 -1.49 15.31
C PHE A 54 15.97 -2.28 14.16
N PRO A 55 14.73 -1.93 13.74
CA PRO A 55 14.14 -2.52 12.55
C PRO A 55 14.91 -2.14 11.29
N ALA A 56 14.95 -3.04 10.32
CA ALA A 56 15.27 -2.68 8.96
C ALA A 56 14.00 -2.12 8.29
N ILE A 57 14.12 -0.89 7.79
CA ILE A 57 13.05 -0.18 7.09
C ILE A 57 13.40 -0.13 5.61
N GLU A 58 12.47 -0.56 4.77
CA GLU A 58 12.57 -0.43 3.32
C GLU A 58 11.34 0.32 2.79
N HIS A 59 11.56 1.28 1.90
CA HIS A 59 10.51 2.07 1.26
C HIS A 59 10.34 1.63 -0.19
N ILE A 60 9.26 0.90 -0.44
CA ILE A 60 8.86 0.47 -1.78
C ILE A 60 7.96 1.58 -2.34
N GLN A 61 8.51 2.38 -3.22
CA GLN A 61 7.78 3.46 -3.90
C GLN A 61 6.94 2.91 -5.03
N ASN A 62 5.73 3.46 -5.21
CA ASN A 62 4.77 3.02 -6.22
C ASN A 62 4.61 1.49 -6.24
N ALA A 63 4.38 0.92 -5.05
CA ALA A 63 4.36 -0.51 -4.82
C ALA A 63 3.29 -1.25 -5.64
N PHE A 64 2.23 -0.55 -6.04
CA PHE A 64 1.22 -1.06 -6.97
C PHE A 64 0.44 0.09 -7.64
N GLU A 65 -0.09 -0.20 -8.82
CA GLU A 65 -1.02 0.68 -9.54
C GLU A 65 -2.41 0.63 -8.93
N ALA A 66 -3.17 1.73 -9.02
CA ALA A 66 -4.56 1.76 -8.58
C ALA A 66 -5.37 0.64 -9.28
N VAL A 67 -6.05 -0.20 -8.49
CA VAL A 67 -6.83 -1.33 -9.00
C VAL A 67 -8.32 -1.20 -8.65
N GLY A 68 -9.18 -1.38 -9.65
CA GLY A 68 -10.62 -1.25 -9.51
C GLY A 68 -11.21 -0.73 -10.81
N LYS A 69 -12.35 -1.26 -11.23
CA LYS A 69 -13.07 -0.71 -12.39
C LYS A 69 -13.61 0.67 -12.03
N TRP A 70 -13.65 1.53 -13.05
CA TRP A 70 -14.00 2.95 -13.05
C TRP A 70 -15.39 3.32 -12.51
N GLU A 71 -15.78 2.91 -11.30
CA GLU A 71 -16.93 3.50 -10.58
C GLU A 71 -16.57 4.90 -10.05
N PHE A 72 -15.97 5.72 -10.91
CA PHE A 72 -15.79 7.15 -10.69
C PHE A 72 -17.09 7.91 -10.94
N TYR A 73 -18.07 7.30 -11.63
CA TYR A 73 -19.41 7.81 -11.86
C TYR A 73 -20.44 7.04 -11.04
N SER A 74 -20.81 7.57 -9.88
CA SER A 74 -22.09 7.32 -9.21
C SER A 74 -22.44 8.60 -8.46
#